data_AF-A0A838Q9Q2-F1
#
_entry.id   AF-A0A838Q9Q2-F1
#
_cell.length_a   1.000
_cell.length_b   1.000
_cell.length_c   1.000
_cell.angle_alpha   90.00
_cell.angle_beta   90.00
_cell.angle_gamma   90.00
#
_symmetry.space_group_name_H-M   'P 1'
#
loop_
_entity.id
_entity.type
_entity.pdbx_description
1 polymer ?
#
loop_
_entity_poly.entity_id
_entity_poly.type
_entity_poly.pdbx_seq_one_letter_code
_entity_poly.pdbx_strand_id
1 'polypeptide(L)'
;MRINIGLVAAIVLQACTNDGDRAKQDAVLLHAAVNQMTDVMVYDIFSPPQSSRAYAYASIAAYEALRQGNPDYQTLAGQVNGLAAVPHPAADSQYHLPLAGVHAFMTVGKALTFSRSRMDSLRLAMHERFRRQGISTPVFDRSIAYGDTVAAHVLAWASKDQFPETRGYPKFTVTSEAGQWVPTPPAYIDA
;
A
#
# COMPACT_ATOMS: atom_id res chain seq x y z
N MET A 1 -1.55 65.71 28.22
CA MET A 1 -1.75 65.50 26.77
C MET A 1 -1.28 64.08 26.45
N ARG A 2 -2.18 63.25 25.93
CA ARG A 2 -1.99 61.82 25.58
C ARG A 2 -1.24 61.68 24.24
N ILE A 3 -0.50 60.58 24.02
CA ILE A 3 -0.20 59.88 22.73
C ILE A 3 0.66 58.64 23.11
N ASN A 4 0.07 57.46 23.30
CA ASN A 4 -0.21 56.37 22.35
C ASN A 4 0.98 55.41 22.11
N ILE A 5 1.02 54.34 22.89
CA ILE A 5 1.78 53.11 22.63
C ILE A 5 0.97 52.29 21.61
N GLY A 6 1.44 52.22 20.38
CA GLY A 6 0.83 51.46 19.30
C GLY A 6 1.18 49.97 19.40
N LEU A 7 0.17 49.18 19.75
CA LEU A 7 0.16 47.72 19.85
C LEU A 7 0.43 47.07 18.48
N VAL A 8 1.54 46.34 18.33
CA VAL A 8 1.79 45.48 17.16
C VAL A 8 1.03 44.17 17.37
N ALA A 9 -0.11 44.04 16.69
CA ALA A 9 -0.87 42.78 16.64
C ALA A 9 -0.22 41.83 15.63
N ALA A 10 0.51 40.82 16.13
CA ALA A 10 0.98 39.70 15.33
C ALA A 10 -0.22 38.80 14.98
N ILE A 11 -0.66 38.85 13.72
CA ILE A 11 -1.67 37.94 13.17
C ILE A 11 -0.99 36.57 13.01
N VAL A 12 -1.26 35.66 13.94
CA VAL A 12 -0.91 34.24 13.80
C VAL A 12 -1.89 33.62 12.83
N LEU A 13 -1.49 33.45 11.57
CA LEU A 13 -2.19 32.62 10.59
C LEU A 13 -2.06 31.15 11.03
N GLN A 14 -2.92 30.70 11.93
CA GLN A 14 -3.09 29.26 12.17
C GLN A 14 -3.83 28.66 10.97
N ALA A 15 -3.09 27.99 10.10
CA ALA A 15 -3.63 27.14 9.06
C ALA A 15 -4.29 25.90 9.70
N CYS A 16 -5.54 26.05 10.15
CA CYS A 16 -6.38 24.91 10.51
C CYS A 16 -6.76 24.20 9.20
N THR A 17 -6.05 23.12 8.87
CA THR A 17 -6.53 22.17 7.88
C THR A 17 -7.61 21.33 8.57
N ASN A 18 -8.84 21.37 8.06
CA ASN A 18 -9.93 20.57 8.61
C ASN A 18 -9.62 19.08 8.42
N ASP A 19 -10.01 18.24 9.37
CA ASP A 19 -9.75 16.79 9.35
C ASP A 19 -10.25 16.12 8.05
N GLY A 20 -11.38 16.59 7.51
CA GLY A 20 -11.93 16.11 6.24
C GLY A 20 -11.04 16.40 5.03
N ASP A 21 -10.29 17.49 5.03
CA ASP A 21 -9.37 17.83 3.93
C ASP A 21 -8.08 17.00 4.01
N ARG A 22 -7.58 16.71 5.23
CA ARG A 22 -6.49 15.75 5.43
C ARG A 22 -6.86 14.35 4.96
N ALA A 23 -8.04 13.85 5.35
CA ALA A 23 -8.49 12.52 4.94
C ALA A 23 -8.59 12.38 3.40
N LYS A 24 -9.07 13.42 2.71
CA LYS A 24 -9.06 13.45 1.23
C LYS A 24 -7.65 13.43 0.65
N GLN A 25 -6.74 14.23 1.20
CA GLN A 25 -5.34 14.25 0.75
C GLN A 25 -4.67 12.89 0.95
N ASP A 26 -4.92 12.24 2.08
CA ASP A 26 -4.38 10.92 2.39
C ASP A 26 -4.93 9.83 1.45
N ALA A 27 -6.23 9.89 1.13
CA ALA A 27 -6.82 9.02 0.12
C ALA A 27 -6.14 9.19 -1.25
N VAL A 28 -5.81 10.42 -1.65
CA VAL A 28 -5.07 10.71 -2.91
C VAL A 28 -3.69 10.05 -2.91
N LEU A 29 -3.00 9.98 -1.77
CA LEU A 29 -1.70 9.32 -1.68
C LEU A 29 -1.80 7.80 -1.85
N LEU A 30 -2.83 7.16 -1.30
CA LEU A 30 -3.08 5.74 -1.53
C LEU A 30 -3.44 5.45 -3.00
N HIS A 31 -4.33 6.25 -3.61
CA HIS A 31 -4.65 6.09 -5.04
C HIS A 31 -3.41 6.24 -5.92
N ALA A 32 -2.53 7.20 -5.60
CA ALA A 32 -1.28 7.36 -6.32
C ALA A 32 -0.34 6.15 -6.13
N ALA A 33 -0.29 5.54 -4.94
CA ALA A 33 0.49 4.31 -4.71
C ALA A 33 -0.06 3.14 -5.54
N VAL A 34 -1.39 3.01 -5.63
CA VAL A 34 -2.05 2.00 -6.48
C VAL A 34 -1.67 2.20 -7.94
N ASN A 35 -1.81 3.42 -8.48
CA ASN A 35 -1.45 3.73 -9.87
C ASN A 35 0.04 3.47 -10.16
N GLN A 36 0.92 3.84 -9.23
CA GLN A 36 2.35 3.58 -9.35
C GLN A 36 2.66 2.08 -9.42
N MET A 37 1.97 1.26 -8.63
CA MET A 37 2.09 -0.19 -8.69
C MET A 37 1.51 -0.75 -10.01
N THR A 38 0.40 -0.19 -10.52
CA THR A 38 -0.15 -0.51 -11.84
C THR A 38 0.87 -0.28 -12.94
N ASP A 39 1.53 0.89 -12.95
CA ASP A 39 2.54 1.24 -13.95
C ASP A 39 3.71 0.25 -13.93
N VAL A 40 4.10 -0.20 -12.73
CA VAL A 40 5.12 -1.23 -12.57
C VAL A 40 4.65 -2.58 -13.11
N MET A 41 3.42 -3.01 -12.83
CA MET A 41 2.87 -4.27 -13.36
C MET A 41 2.77 -4.27 -14.89
N VAL A 42 2.42 -3.12 -15.49
CA VAL A 42 2.41 -2.94 -16.95
C VAL A 42 3.82 -3.08 -17.51
N TYR A 43 4.80 -2.42 -16.89
CA TYR A 43 6.21 -2.53 -17.28
C TYR A 43 6.74 -3.95 -17.15
N ASP A 44 6.32 -4.67 -16.11
CA ASP A 44 6.73 -6.04 -15.80
C ASP A 44 5.91 -7.11 -16.57
N ILE A 45 4.93 -6.71 -17.40
CA ILE A 45 4.07 -7.59 -18.21
C ILE A 45 3.36 -8.65 -17.34
N PHE A 46 2.72 -8.20 -16.24
CA PHE A 46 1.93 -9.08 -15.40
C PHE A 46 0.67 -9.58 -16.13
N SER A 47 0.40 -10.87 -16.01
CA SER A 47 -0.90 -11.41 -16.43
C SER A 47 -2.03 -10.93 -15.50
N PRO A 48 -3.30 -10.88 -15.96
CA PRO A 48 -4.44 -10.52 -15.11
C PRO A 48 -4.53 -11.27 -13.76
N PRO A 49 -4.35 -12.61 -13.68
CA PRO A 49 -4.40 -13.31 -12.40
C PRO A 49 -3.22 -12.94 -11.47
N GLN A 50 -2.01 -12.74 -12.01
CA GLN A 50 -0.87 -12.30 -11.20
C GLN A 50 -1.07 -10.89 -10.63
N SER A 51 -1.62 -9.97 -11.44
CA SER A 51 -1.97 -8.62 -11.00
C SER A 51 -3.00 -8.64 -9.87
N SER A 52 -4.04 -9.48 -9.98
CA SER A 52 -5.07 -9.60 -8.94
C SER A 52 -4.48 -10.01 -7.58
N ARG A 53 -3.55 -10.96 -7.57
CA ARG A 53 -2.84 -11.43 -6.38
C ARG A 53 -2.06 -10.28 -5.73
N ALA A 54 -1.29 -9.54 -6.53
CA ALA A 54 -0.45 -8.48 -6.03
C ALA A 54 -1.27 -7.31 -5.45
N TYR A 55 -2.37 -6.91 -6.10
CA TYR A 55 -3.29 -5.91 -5.55
C TYR A 55 -3.92 -6.36 -4.24
N ALA A 56 -4.43 -7.60 -4.17
CA ALA A 56 -5.11 -8.10 -2.99
C ALA A 56 -4.22 -8.03 -1.74
N TYR A 57 -3.01 -8.57 -1.79
CA TYR A 57 -2.10 -8.53 -0.64
C TYR A 57 -1.67 -7.10 -0.27
N ALA A 58 -1.33 -6.27 -1.26
CA ALA A 58 -0.92 -4.89 -0.99
C ALA A 58 -2.06 -4.08 -0.35
N SER A 59 -3.30 -4.24 -0.84
CA SER A 59 -4.48 -3.60 -0.28
C SER A 59 -4.84 -4.11 1.11
N ILE A 60 -4.72 -5.41 1.39
CA ILE A 60 -4.93 -5.98 2.73
C ILE A 60 -3.92 -5.42 3.73
N ALA A 61 -2.64 -5.29 3.33
CA ALA A 61 -1.63 -4.66 4.18
C ALA A 61 -1.94 -3.20 4.48
N ALA A 62 -2.37 -2.44 3.47
CA ALA A 62 -2.82 -1.06 3.67
C ALA A 62 -4.01 -0.99 4.64
N TYR A 63 -5.01 -1.84 4.42
CA TYR A 63 -6.24 -1.90 5.22
C TYR A 63 -5.96 -2.22 6.69
N GLU A 64 -5.21 -3.28 6.97
CA GLU A 64 -4.89 -3.70 8.34
C GLU A 64 -4.03 -2.69 9.11
N ALA A 65 -3.23 -1.88 8.41
CA ALA A 65 -2.51 -0.76 8.99
C ALA A 65 -3.44 0.44 9.28
N LEU A 66 -4.28 0.82 8.32
CA LEU A 66 -5.18 1.98 8.40
C LEU A 66 -6.27 1.79 9.47
N ARG A 67 -6.89 0.60 9.54
CA ARG A 67 -8.03 0.33 10.42
C ARG A 67 -7.71 0.44 11.91
N GLN A 68 -6.43 0.44 12.30
CA GLN A 68 -6.04 0.69 13.69
C GLN A 68 -6.46 2.06 14.21
N GLY A 69 -6.69 3.02 13.31
CA GLY A 69 -7.11 4.39 13.65
C GLY A 69 -8.61 4.57 13.66
N ASN A 70 -9.38 3.54 13.31
CA ASN A 70 -10.83 3.65 13.24
C ASN A 70 -11.49 2.31 13.67
N PRO A 71 -12.09 2.26 14.87
CA PRO A 71 -12.69 1.05 15.42
C PRO A 71 -13.92 0.55 14.65
N ASP A 72 -14.51 1.36 13.77
CA ASP A 72 -15.66 0.96 12.96
C ASP A 72 -15.27 -0.03 11.85
N TYR A 73 -13.97 -0.12 11.52
CA TYR A 73 -13.46 -1.07 10.54
C TYR A 73 -12.98 -2.36 11.20
N GLN A 74 -13.64 -3.46 10.87
CA GLN A 74 -13.31 -4.79 11.39
C GLN A 74 -12.06 -5.36 10.72
N THR A 75 -11.22 -6.07 11.47
CA THR A 75 -10.08 -6.78 10.88
C THR A 75 -10.54 -7.86 9.90
N LEU A 76 -9.79 -8.04 8.80
CA LEU A 76 -9.95 -9.15 7.87
C LEU A 76 -9.38 -10.47 8.41
N ALA A 77 -8.64 -10.42 9.52
CA ALA A 77 -8.17 -11.61 10.21
C ALA A 77 -9.36 -12.49 10.63
N GLY A 78 -9.28 -13.78 10.33
CA GLY A 78 -10.39 -14.72 10.54
C GLY A 78 -11.54 -14.60 9.53
N GLN A 79 -11.55 -13.59 8.66
CA GLN A 79 -12.50 -13.47 7.53
C GLN A 79 -11.90 -13.96 6.22
N VAL A 80 -10.61 -13.67 6.00
CA VAL A 80 -9.84 -14.14 4.85
C VAL A 80 -9.06 -15.40 5.25
N ASN A 81 -9.03 -16.39 4.36
CA ASN A 81 -8.42 -17.70 4.62
C ASN A 81 -6.94 -17.55 5.06
N GLY A 82 -6.64 -18.05 6.26
CA GLY A 82 -5.28 -18.11 6.80
C GLY A 82 -4.70 -16.79 7.29
N LEU A 83 -5.44 -15.67 7.19
CA LEU A 83 -4.98 -14.39 7.71
C LEU A 83 -5.15 -14.31 9.22
N ALA A 84 -4.03 -14.25 9.95
CA ALA A 84 -4.00 -13.94 11.37
C ALA A 84 -4.00 -12.42 11.62
N ALA A 85 -4.38 -12.01 12.83
CA ALA A 85 -4.36 -10.60 13.22
C ALA A 85 -2.95 -10.01 13.12
N VAL A 86 -2.83 -8.83 12.51
CA VAL A 86 -1.56 -8.07 12.50
C VAL A 86 -1.25 -7.56 13.92
N PRO A 87 0.03 -7.38 14.27
CA PRO A 87 0.41 -6.73 15.53
C PRO A 87 -0.24 -5.34 15.65
N HIS A 88 -0.75 -5.01 16.84
CA HIS A 88 -1.28 -3.67 17.10
C HIS A 88 -0.14 -2.63 17.22
N PRO A 89 -0.40 -1.36 16.86
CA PRO A 89 0.53 -0.28 17.17
C PRO A 89 0.64 -0.09 18.69
N ALA A 90 1.75 0.45 19.17
CA ALA A 90 1.94 0.68 20.60
C ALA A 90 0.94 1.71 21.13
N ALA A 91 0.22 1.38 22.22
CA ALA A 91 -0.93 2.13 22.72
C ALA A 91 -0.62 3.60 23.09
N ASP A 92 0.61 3.89 23.52
CA ASP A 92 1.01 5.22 24.01
C ASP A 92 1.85 6.02 22.99
N SER A 93 1.78 5.64 21.71
CA SER A 93 2.56 6.28 20.66
C SER A 93 1.68 6.89 19.59
N GLN A 94 2.07 8.08 19.12
CA GLN A 94 1.39 8.73 17.99
C GLN A 94 1.87 8.13 16.66
N TYR A 95 0.93 7.82 15.77
CA TYR A 95 1.21 7.32 14.42
C TYR A 95 0.48 8.17 13.38
N HIS A 96 1.07 8.28 12.19
CA HIS A 96 0.38 8.70 10.98
C HIS A 96 -0.03 7.44 10.21
N LEU A 97 -1.18 6.85 10.57
CA LEU A 97 -1.62 5.59 10.00
C LEU A 97 -1.82 5.61 8.46
N PRO A 98 -2.20 6.74 7.83
CA PRO A 98 -2.16 6.84 6.37
C PRO A 98 -0.78 6.64 5.75
N LEU A 99 0.27 7.13 6.42
CA LEU A 99 1.65 6.87 6.00
C LEU A 99 2.00 5.40 6.20
N ALA A 100 1.65 4.82 7.35
CA ALA A 100 1.89 3.40 7.62
C ALA A 100 1.20 2.49 6.59
N GLY A 101 -0.06 2.76 6.25
CA GLY A 101 -0.83 1.99 5.27
C GLY A 101 -0.30 2.10 3.85
N VAL A 102 -0.01 3.32 3.37
CA VAL A 102 0.61 3.49 2.04
C VAL A 102 2.01 2.88 2.00
N HIS A 103 2.78 3.00 3.08
CA HIS A 103 4.08 2.36 3.16
C HIS A 103 3.96 0.83 3.11
N ALA A 104 3.06 0.23 3.89
CA ALA A 104 2.80 -1.20 3.88
C ALA A 104 2.38 -1.69 2.48
N PHE A 105 1.46 -0.96 1.82
CA PHE A 105 1.06 -1.22 0.43
C PHE A 105 2.27 -1.29 -0.50
N MET A 106 3.12 -0.26 -0.49
CA MET A 106 4.26 -0.18 -1.40
C MET A 106 5.36 -1.20 -1.07
N THR A 107 5.53 -1.56 0.21
CA THR A 107 6.48 -2.60 0.64
C THR A 107 6.02 -3.98 0.16
N VAL A 108 4.74 -4.31 0.31
CA VAL A 108 4.17 -5.56 -0.26
C VAL A 108 4.22 -5.53 -1.79
N GLY A 109 3.84 -4.42 -2.42
CA GLY A 109 3.91 -4.26 -3.87
C GLY A 109 5.32 -4.45 -4.42
N LYS A 110 6.35 -3.90 -3.76
CA LYS A 110 7.76 -4.14 -4.11
C LYS A 110 8.12 -5.63 -4.03
N ALA A 111 7.64 -6.32 -3.00
CA ALA A 111 7.97 -7.73 -2.82
C ALA A 111 7.33 -8.65 -3.86
N LEU A 112 6.14 -8.27 -4.36
CA LEU A 112 5.32 -9.05 -5.29
C LEU A 112 5.42 -8.61 -6.76
N THR A 113 6.25 -7.59 -7.06
CA THR A 113 6.60 -7.14 -8.43
C THR A 113 8.04 -7.54 -8.77
N PHE A 114 8.45 -7.43 -10.05
CA PHE A 114 9.82 -7.78 -10.48
C PHE A 114 10.74 -6.55 -10.46
N SER A 115 10.26 -5.39 -10.89
CA SER A 115 11.02 -4.13 -10.91
C SER A 115 11.18 -3.47 -9.53
N ARG A 116 11.89 -4.14 -8.61
CA ARG A 116 12.05 -3.74 -7.21
C ARG A 116 12.70 -2.36 -7.03
N SER A 117 13.69 -2.01 -7.85
CA SER A 117 14.35 -0.71 -7.81
C SER A 117 13.41 0.43 -8.22
N ARG A 118 12.53 0.19 -9.19
CA ARG A 118 11.47 1.14 -9.59
C ARG A 118 10.50 1.38 -8.43
N MET A 119 10.05 0.30 -7.78
CA MET A 119 9.17 0.40 -6.61
C MET A 119 9.84 1.13 -5.44
N ASP A 120 11.13 0.92 -5.20
CA ASP A 120 11.87 1.66 -4.17
C ASP A 120 11.92 3.16 -4.46
N SER A 121 12.24 3.56 -5.69
CA SER A 121 12.27 4.97 -6.08
C SER A 121 10.91 5.63 -5.93
N LEU A 122 9.82 4.94 -6.31
CA LEU A 122 8.45 5.43 -6.16
C LEU A 122 8.07 5.57 -4.68
N ARG A 123 8.46 4.61 -3.83
CA ARG A 123 8.23 4.64 -2.39
C ARG A 123 8.96 5.80 -1.71
N LEU A 124 10.22 6.04 -2.07
CA LEU A 124 10.99 7.19 -1.56
C LEU A 124 10.35 8.53 -1.99
N ALA A 125 9.89 8.63 -3.25
CA ALA A 125 9.17 9.80 -3.71
C ALA A 125 7.83 10.00 -2.95
N MET A 126 7.13 8.90 -2.61
CA MET A 126 5.93 8.93 -1.79
C MET A 126 6.22 9.39 -0.36
N HIS A 127 7.32 8.94 0.24
CA HIS A 127 7.78 9.39 1.56
C HIS A 127 8.01 10.90 1.60
N GLU A 128 8.61 11.48 0.56
CA GLU A 128 8.77 12.93 0.47
C GLU A 128 7.43 13.67 0.38
N ARG A 129 6.40 13.08 -0.24
CA ARG A 129 5.05 13.67 -0.26
C ARG A 129 4.44 13.72 1.14
N PHE A 130 4.60 12.65 1.92
CA PHE A 130 4.15 12.62 3.31
C PHE A 130 4.95 13.57 4.22
N ARG A 131 6.27 13.68 4.04
CA ARG A 131 7.09 14.65 4.81
C ARG A 131 6.61 16.09 4.61
N ARG A 132 6.20 16.45 3.39
CA ARG A 132 5.63 17.79 3.09
C ARG A 132 4.30 18.09 3.78
N GLN A 133 3.63 17.10 4.38
CA GLN A 133 2.43 17.33 5.21
C GLN A 133 2.77 17.78 6.65
N GLY A 134 4.06 17.95 6.99
CA GLY A 134 4.47 18.44 8.32
C GLY A 134 4.44 17.37 9.42
N ILE A 135 4.52 16.08 9.04
CA ILE A 135 4.65 14.97 9.99
C ILE A 135 6.01 15.10 10.70
N SER A 136 6.03 15.10 12.03
CA SER A 136 7.29 15.14 12.79
C SER A 136 8.12 13.88 12.53
N THR A 137 9.44 14.00 12.49
CA THR A 137 10.35 12.87 12.22
C THR A 137 10.07 11.65 13.12
N PRO A 138 9.87 11.79 14.45
CA PRO A 138 9.56 10.64 15.29
C PRO A 138 8.24 9.94 14.93
N VAL A 139 7.21 10.70 14.52
CA VAL A 139 5.93 10.12 14.08
C VAL A 139 6.09 9.47 12.71
N PHE A 140 6.84 10.09 11.81
CA PHE A 140 7.14 9.55 10.48
C PHE A 140 7.84 8.20 10.59
N ASP A 141 8.98 8.14 11.28
CA ASP A 141 9.80 6.94 11.42
C ASP A 141 9.03 5.81 12.10
N ARG A 142 8.26 6.13 13.14
CA ARG A 142 7.40 5.15 13.82
C ARG A 142 6.29 4.62 12.93
N SER A 143 5.71 5.45 12.07
CA SER A 143 4.68 5.04 11.11
C SER A 143 5.25 4.14 10.01
N ILE A 144 6.47 4.44 9.55
CA ILE A 144 7.22 3.56 8.64
C ILE A 144 7.46 2.19 9.30
N ALA A 145 8.04 2.17 10.51
CA ALA A 145 8.32 0.93 11.22
C ALA A 145 7.05 0.07 11.46
N TYR A 146 5.92 0.72 11.74
CA TYR A 146 4.64 0.03 11.85
C TYR A 146 4.15 -0.53 10.50
N GLY A 147 4.25 0.26 9.43
CA GLY A 147 3.94 -0.21 8.08
C GLY A 147 4.80 -1.40 7.65
N ASP A 148 6.09 -1.40 7.98
CA ASP A 148 7.00 -2.53 7.75
C ASP A 148 6.58 -3.78 8.53
N THR A 149 6.14 -3.62 9.79
CA THR A 149 5.62 -4.71 10.62
C THR A 149 4.39 -5.37 9.98
N VAL A 150 3.44 -4.56 9.52
CA VAL A 150 2.24 -5.04 8.83
C VAL A 150 2.58 -5.70 7.50
N ALA A 151 3.46 -5.09 6.71
CA ALA A 151 3.89 -5.65 5.42
C ALA A 151 4.59 -7.00 5.59
N ALA A 152 5.49 -7.13 6.58
CA ALA A 152 6.16 -8.40 6.88
C ALA A 152 5.18 -9.50 7.28
N HIS A 153 4.18 -9.18 8.11
CA HIS A 153 3.11 -10.11 8.49
C HIS A 153 2.31 -10.58 7.27
N VAL A 154 1.90 -9.65 6.41
CA VAL A 154 1.13 -9.98 5.19
C VAL A 154 1.97 -10.78 4.19
N LEU A 155 3.25 -10.48 4.02
CA LEU A 155 4.14 -11.26 3.15
C LEU A 155 4.40 -12.67 3.67
N ALA A 156 4.50 -12.84 4.99
CA ALA A 156 4.63 -14.16 5.62
C ALA A 156 3.35 -15.00 5.48
N TRP A 157 2.18 -14.35 5.40
CA TRP A 157 0.93 -15.01 5.04
C TRP A 157 0.88 -15.33 3.54
N ALA A 158 1.22 -14.37 2.68
CA ALA A 158 1.21 -14.51 1.23
C ALA A 158 2.19 -15.58 0.70
N SER A 159 3.26 -15.89 1.44
CA SER A 159 4.22 -16.94 1.05
C SER A 159 3.65 -18.36 1.17
N LYS A 160 2.49 -18.51 1.81
CA LYS A 160 1.83 -19.81 2.07
C LYS A 160 0.65 -20.08 1.13
N ASP A 161 0.49 -19.29 0.06
CA ASP A 161 -0.69 -19.33 -0.82
C ASP A 161 -0.52 -20.21 -2.07
N GLN A 162 0.49 -21.09 -2.06
CA GLN A 162 0.85 -22.01 -3.14
C GLN A 162 1.34 -21.34 -4.45
N PHE A 163 1.39 -20.00 -4.54
CA PHE A 163 1.86 -19.33 -5.75
C PHE A 163 3.33 -19.68 -6.11
N PRO A 164 4.29 -19.76 -5.16
CA PRO A 164 5.65 -20.19 -5.48
C PRO A 164 5.71 -21.59 -6.09
N GLU A 165 4.94 -22.53 -5.56
CA GLU A 165 4.89 -23.92 -5.97
C GLU A 165 4.32 -24.07 -7.39
N THR A 166 3.28 -23.30 -7.73
CA THR A 166 2.67 -23.36 -9.07
C THR A 166 3.60 -22.86 -10.17
N ARG A 167 4.70 -22.17 -9.85
CA ARG A 167 5.69 -21.72 -10.84
C ARG A 167 6.50 -22.87 -11.44
N GLY A 168 6.51 -24.03 -10.80
CA GLY A 168 7.16 -25.25 -11.28
C GLY A 168 6.22 -26.25 -11.95
N TYR A 169 4.92 -25.96 -12.04
CA TYR A 169 3.94 -26.88 -12.62
C TYR A 169 4.05 -26.94 -14.16
N PRO A 170 3.65 -28.08 -14.78
CA PRO A 170 3.65 -28.19 -16.23
C PRO A 170 2.68 -27.16 -16.85
N LYS A 171 3.04 -26.70 -18.04
CA LYS A 171 2.17 -25.85 -18.84
C LYS A 171 0.95 -26.64 -19.34
N PHE A 172 -0.09 -25.91 -19.76
CA PHE A 172 -1.24 -26.52 -20.43
C PHE A 172 -0.78 -27.29 -21.68
N THR A 173 -1.25 -28.53 -21.85
CA THR A 173 -0.91 -29.37 -23.00
C THR A 173 -1.97 -29.22 -24.07
N VAL A 174 -1.59 -28.67 -25.22
CA VAL A 174 -2.48 -28.54 -26.39
C VAL A 174 -2.65 -29.91 -27.05
N THR A 175 -3.89 -30.30 -27.31
CA THR A 175 -4.23 -31.54 -28.01
C THR A 175 -5.00 -31.25 -29.31
N SER A 176 -5.16 -32.26 -30.17
CA SER A 176 -5.97 -32.18 -31.39
C SER A 176 -7.43 -32.58 -31.18
N GLU A 177 -7.87 -32.74 -29.93
CA GLU A 177 -9.24 -33.12 -29.62
C GLU A 177 -10.22 -31.98 -29.88
N ALA A 178 -11.34 -32.28 -30.55
CA ALA A 178 -12.36 -31.28 -30.84
C ALA A 178 -12.96 -30.72 -29.55
N GLY A 179 -13.03 -29.39 -29.45
CA GLY A 179 -13.60 -28.68 -28.29
C GLY A 179 -12.58 -28.31 -27.20
N GLN A 180 -11.32 -28.74 -27.30
CA GLN A 180 -10.27 -28.28 -26.40
C GLN A 180 -9.72 -26.91 -26.83
N TRP A 181 -9.25 -26.12 -25.85
CA TRP A 181 -8.62 -24.84 -26.14
C TRP A 181 -7.32 -25.03 -26.92
N VAL A 182 -7.11 -24.15 -27.90
CA VAL A 182 -5.87 -24.04 -28.66
C VAL A 182 -5.38 -22.60 -28.66
N PRO A 183 -4.06 -22.34 -28.68
CA PRO A 183 -3.52 -21.00 -28.80
C PRO A 183 -4.02 -20.31 -30.08
N THR A 184 -4.27 -19.01 -30.00
CA THR A 184 -4.80 -18.21 -31.12
C THR A 184 -3.73 -17.30 -31.72
N PRO A 185 -3.81 -16.97 -33.02
CA PRO A 185 -2.96 -15.95 -33.63
C PRO A 185 -3.15 -14.57 -32.97
N PRO A 186 -2.19 -13.64 -33.11
CA PRO A 186 -0.97 -13.77 -33.91
C PRO A 186 0.17 -14.51 -33.20
N ALA A 187 0.17 -14.52 -31.87
CA ALA A 187 1.34 -14.93 -31.09
C ALA A 187 1.31 -16.40 -30.65
N TYR A 188 0.15 -17.08 -30.69
CA TYR A 188 0.00 -18.46 -30.26
C TYR A 188 0.61 -18.71 -28.87
N ILE A 189 0.39 -17.77 -27.94
CA ILE A 189 0.93 -17.81 -26.57
C ILE A 189 0.28 -18.97 -25.82
N ASP A 190 1.09 -19.69 -25.04
CA ASP A 190 0.60 -20.70 -24.09
C ASP A 190 -0.44 -20.11 -23.13
N ALA A 191 -1.36 -20.95 -22.63
CA ALA A 191 -2.32 -20.53 -21.60
C ALA A 191 -1.65 -20.17 -20.26
#